data_AF-A0AAV1Q8M7-F1
#
_entry.id   AF-A0AAV1Q8M7-F1
#
_cell.length_a   1.000
_cell.length_b   1.000
_cell.length_c   1.000
_cell.angle_alpha   90.00
_cell.angle_beta   90.00
_cell.angle_gamma   90.00
#
_symmetry.space_group_name_H-M   'P 1'
#
loop_
_entity.id
_entity.type
_entity.pdbx_description
1 polymer ?
#
loop_
_entity_poly.entity_id
_entity_poly.type
_entity_poly.pdbx_seq_one_letter_code
_entity_poly.pdbx_strand_id
1 'polypeptide(L)'
;GAEGAVFSKSVETPHVRAEPFKELRLESPTRSLLMEAPKGIQILAEAGDIQAICRNELRLESKDGEISLDARRIRLMRLPEGKASTSSSSSGTRQTVYEVCVCPNGRLFLSQAGTGSTCQISNNVCL
;
A
#
# COMPACT_ATOMS: atom_id res chain seq x y z
N GLY A 1 10.92 -27.63 23.98
CA GLY A 1 10.05 -28.23 25.01
C GLY A 1 8.60 -27.95 24.67
N ALA A 2 7.66 -28.33 25.54
CA ALA A 2 6.21 -28.15 25.31
C ALA A 2 5.80 -26.67 25.08
N GLU A 3 6.65 -25.72 25.46
CA GLU A 3 6.48 -24.25 25.33
C GLU A 3 7.31 -23.65 24.17
N GLY A 4 7.83 -24.48 23.26
CA GLY A 4 8.72 -24.04 22.17
C GLY A 4 10.22 -24.18 22.49
N ALA A 5 11.06 -23.52 21.70
CA ALA A 5 12.51 -23.55 21.84
C ALA A 5 13.06 -22.12 21.88
N VAL A 6 13.97 -21.85 22.82
CA VAL A 6 14.67 -20.57 22.92
C VAL A 6 16.07 -20.75 22.34
N PHE A 7 16.40 -19.91 21.37
CA PHE A 7 17.73 -19.88 20.77
C PHE A 7 18.46 -18.65 21.31
N SER A 8 19.57 -18.87 22.02
CA SER A 8 20.40 -17.79 22.57
C SER A 8 21.33 -17.15 21.54
N LYS A 9 21.40 -17.75 20.34
CA LYS A 9 22.24 -17.33 19.21
C LYS A 9 21.45 -17.49 17.91
N SER A 10 22.04 -17.03 16.81
CA SER A 10 21.49 -17.22 15.46
C SER A 10 21.28 -18.69 15.13
N VAL A 11 20.20 -18.96 14.41
CA VAL A 11 19.87 -20.27 13.86
C VAL A 11 19.92 -20.18 12.35
N GLU A 12 20.60 -21.14 11.73
CA GLU A 12 20.58 -21.32 10.28
C GLU A 12 19.77 -22.57 9.95
N THR A 13 18.86 -22.45 9.00
CA THR A 13 18.05 -23.57 8.53
C THR A 13 17.68 -23.34 7.06
N PRO A 14 17.68 -24.39 6.23
CA PRO A 14 17.26 -24.27 4.83
C PRO A 14 15.75 -24.03 4.69
N HIS A 15 14.95 -24.39 5.69
CA HIS A 15 13.50 -24.28 5.61
C HIS A 15 12.86 -24.02 6.99
N VAL A 16 11.83 -23.18 6.99
CA VAL A 16 10.98 -22.91 8.15
C VAL A 16 9.54 -23.16 7.74
N ARG A 17 8.85 -24.04 8.47
CA ARG A 17 7.47 -24.44 8.19
C ARG A 17 6.70 -24.60 9.49
N ALA A 18 5.41 -24.27 9.48
CA ALA A 18 4.50 -24.67 10.55
C ALA A 18 4.11 -26.15 10.44
N GLU A 19 3.59 -26.68 11.55
CA GLU A 19 2.94 -28.00 11.55
C GLU A 19 1.70 -28.00 10.63
N PRO A 20 1.29 -29.18 10.13
CA PRO A 20 0.06 -29.30 9.34
C PRO A 20 -1.13 -28.64 10.03
N PHE A 21 -1.91 -27.86 9.26
CA PHE A 21 -3.10 -27.14 9.73
C PHE A 21 -2.84 -26.05 10.78
N LYS A 22 -1.59 -25.68 11.05
CA LYS A 22 -1.22 -24.53 11.88
C LYS A 22 -0.63 -23.41 11.04
N GLU A 23 -0.79 -22.18 11.52
CA GLU A 23 -0.17 -20.99 10.91
C GLU A 23 1.32 -20.86 11.29
N LEU A 24 2.16 -20.47 10.34
CA LEU A 24 3.52 -20.03 10.62
C LEU A 24 3.48 -18.55 10.99
N ARG A 25 3.62 -18.26 12.28
CA ARG A 25 3.67 -16.88 12.78
C ARG A 25 5.10 -16.44 13.05
N LEU A 26 5.47 -15.31 12.48
CA LEU A 26 6.67 -14.58 12.84
C LEU A 26 6.20 -13.29 13.52
N GLU A 27 6.56 -13.09 14.79
CA GLU A 27 6.16 -11.91 15.56
C GLU A 27 7.33 -11.33 16.34
N SER A 28 7.37 -9.99 16.45
CA SER A 28 8.32 -9.25 17.28
C SER A 28 7.54 -8.24 18.12
N PRO A 29 7.05 -8.63 19.32
CA PRO A 29 6.16 -7.79 20.11
C PRO A 29 6.78 -6.48 20.61
N THR A 30 8.10 -6.46 20.80
CA THR A 30 8.82 -5.35 21.44
C THR A 30 9.70 -4.56 20.50
N ARG A 31 9.98 -5.09 19.30
CA ARG A 31 10.91 -4.50 18.33
C ARG A 31 10.37 -4.66 16.92
N SER A 32 11.25 -4.98 15.97
CA SER A 32 10.93 -5.19 14.57
C SER A 32 11.21 -6.63 14.16
N LEU A 33 10.58 -7.04 13.07
CA LEU A 33 11.01 -8.17 12.26
C LEU A 33 11.73 -7.59 11.04
N LEU A 34 12.91 -8.13 10.74
CA LEU A 34 13.69 -7.77 9.56
C LEU A 34 13.87 -9.03 8.71
N MET A 35 13.54 -8.92 7.42
CA MET A 35 13.83 -9.94 6.43
C MET A 35 14.71 -9.30 5.37
N GLU A 36 15.90 -9.85 5.19
CA GLU A 36 16.89 -9.37 4.22
C GLU A 36 17.39 -10.56 3.40
N ALA A 37 17.47 -10.40 2.09
CA ALA A 37 17.92 -11.45 1.19
C ALA A 37 18.75 -10.85 0.05
N PRO A 38 20.03 -11.28 -0.13
CA PRO A 38 20.90 -10.76 -1.19
C PRO A 38 20.37 -10.98 -2.61
N LYS A 39 19.60 -12.06 -2.82
CA LYS A 39 18.98 -12.39 -4.11
C LYS A 39 17.55 -11.88 -4.24
N GLY A 40 16.98 -11.27 -3.20
CA GLY A 40 15.60 -10.82 -3.15
C GLY A 40 14.68 -11.71 -2.33
N ILE A 41 13.48 -11.18 -2.06
CA ILE A 41 12.43 -11.81 -1.25
C ILE A 41 11.20 -11.96 -2.14
N GLN A 42 10.63 -13.17 -2.19
CA GLN A 42 9.38 -13.43 -2.88
C GLN A 42 8.32 -13.85 -1.87
N ILE A 43 7.20 -13.12 -1.83
CA ILE A 43 6.04 -13.45 -1.00
C ILE A 43 4.93 -13.89 -1.95
N LEU A 44 4.53 -15.16 -1.87
CA LEU A 44 3.44 -15.70 -2.68
C LEU A 44 2.39 -16.34 -1.77
N ALA A 45 1.13 -16.17 -2.13
CA ALA A 45 0.01 -16.94 -1.59
C ALA A 45 -0.60 -17.75 -2.74
N GLU A 46 -0.28 -19.04 -2.83
CA GLU A 46 -0.83 -19.93 -3.87
C GLU A 46 -2.36 -20.08 -3.74
N ALA A 47 -2.86 -19.99 -2.51
CA ALA A 47 -4.26 -19.94 -2.17
C ALA A 47 -4.49 -18.87 -1.09
N GLY A 48 -5.60 -18.15 -1.18
CA GLY A 48 -5.94 -17.06 -0.26
C GLY A 48 -5.41 -15.71 -0.74
N ASP A 49 -5.18 -14.81 0.22
CA ASP A 49 -4.79 -13.43 -0.02
C ASP A 49 -3.54 -13.02 0.76
N ILE A 50 -2.86 -11.99 0.26
CA ILE A 50 -1.78 -11.31 0.98
C ILE A 50 -2.37 -10.02 1.53
N GLN A 51 -2.37 -9.88 2.85
CA GLN A 51 -2.80 -8.66 3.52
C GLN A 51 -1.60 -7.98 4.20
N ALA A 52 -1.36 -6.71 3.87
CA ALA A 52 -0.40 -5.86 4.54
C ALA A 52 -1.16 -4.71 5.24
N ILE A 53 -1.11 -4.67 6.57
CA ILE A 53 -1.82 -3.68 7.38
C ILE A 53 -0.79 -2.97 8.28
N CYS A 54 -0.84 -1.65 8.31
CA CYS A 54 0.01 -0.82 9.15
C CYS A 54 -0.83 0.11 10.03
N ARG A 55 -0.35 0.40 11.24
CA ARG A 55 -0.99 1.40 12.11
C ARG A 55 -0.64 2.83 11.72
N ASN A 56 0.60 3.07 11.29
CA ASN A 56 1.13 4.41 11.02
C ASN A 56 1.45 4.59 9.53
N GLU A 57 2.53 3.96 9.06
CA GLU A 57 3.03 4.12 7.70
C GLU A 57 3.34 2.74 7.09
N LEU A 58 2.99 2.58 5.81
CA LEU A 58 3.44 1.50 4.94
C LEU A 58 4.26 2.13 3.82
N ARG A 59 5.58 1.88 3.82
CA ARG A 59 6.49 2.39 2.79
C ARG A 59 6.85 1.27 1.82
N LEU A 60 6.49 1.45 0.55
CA LEU A 60 6.90 0.61 -0.57
C LEU A 60 7.82 1.45 -1.45
N GLU A 61 9.06 1.01 -1.62
CA GLU A 61 10.11 1.78 -2.27
C GLU A 61 10.96 0.89 -3.18
N SER A 62 11.27 1.41 -4.39
CA SER A 62 12.23 0.82 -5.31
C SER A 62 13.31 1.87 -5.58
N LYS A 63 14.59 1.51 -5.39
CA LYS A 63 15.72 2.44 -5.53
C LYS A 63 16.14 2.64 -6.98
N ASP A 64 16.22 1.55 -7.73
CA ASP A 64 16.76 1.53 -9.09
C ASP A 64 15.75 1.02 -10.13
N GLY A 65 14.57 0.54 -9.69
CA GLY A 65 13.57 -0.07 -10.55
C GLY A 65 12.22 0.62 -10.46
N GLU A 66 11.15 -0.14 -10.65
CA GLU A 66 9.78 0.34 -10.60
C GLU A 66 8.95 -0.39 -9.55
N ILE A 67 7.77 0.17 -9.25
CA ILE A 67 6.73 -0.49 -8.46
C ILE A 67 5.56 -0.75 -9.42
N SER A 68 5.39 -2.01 -9.82
CA SER A 68 4.29 -2.43 -10.69
C SER A 68 3.12 -2.96 -9.87
N LEU A 69 1.94 -2.38 -10.06
CA LEU A 69 0.68 -2.88 -9.51
C LEU A 69 -0.16 -3.44 -10.66
N ASP A 70 -0.05 -4.75 -10.91
CA ASP A 70 -0.84 -5.43 -11.94
C ASP A 70 -2.04 -6.14 -11.31
N ALA A 71 -3.23 -5.56 -11.50
CA ALA A 71 -4.47 -6.14 -11.02
C ALA A 71 -5.66 -5.66 -11.84
N ARG A 72 -6.71 -6.48 -11.90
CA ARG A 72 -7.96 -6.12 -12.59
C ARG A 72 -8.66 -4.92 -11.94
N ARG A 73 -8.44 -4.67 -10.64
CA ARG A 73 -8.99 -3.52 -9.89
C ARG A 73 -7.99 -3.07 -8.83
N ILE A 74 -7.58 -1.81 -8.90
CA ILE A 74 -6.75 -1.14 -7.89
C ILE A 74 -7.62 -0.09 -7.19
N ARG A 75 -7.60 -0.06 -5.86
CA ARG A 75 -8.43 0.86 -5.06
C ARG A 75 -7.55 1.74 -4.20
N LEU A 76 -7.49 3.02 -4.53
CA LEU A 76 -6.91 4.05 -3.68
C LEU A 76 -8.04 4.72 -2.89
N MET A 77 -8.25 4.26 -1.67
CA MET A 77 -9.35 4.74 -0.83
C MET A 77 -8.99 6.07 -0.15
N ARG A 78 -10.01 6.90 0.12
CA ARG A 78 -9.88 8.16 0.87
C ARG A 78 -8.93 9.17 0.22
N LEU A 79 -8.86 9.19 -1.11
CA LEU A 79 -8.22 10.30 -1.82
C LEU A 79 -9.02 11.59 -1.57
N PRO A 80 -8.36 12.69 -1.20
CA PRO A 80 -9.04 13.98 -1.00
C PRO A 80 -9.59 14.51 -2.33
N GLU A 81 -10.71 15.21 -2.28
CA GLU A 81 -11.25 15.91 -3.44
C GLU A 81 -10.65 17.32 -3.52
N GLY A 82 -10.08 17.65 -4.69
CA GLY A 82 -9.61 18.99 -5.00
C GLY A 82 -10.80 19.93 -5.25
N LYS A 83 -10.76 21.14 -4.71
CA LYS A 83 -11.77 22.17 -5.00
C LYS A 83 -11.22 23.06 -6.11
N ALA A 84 -11.75 22.93 -7.32
CA ALA A 84 -11.48 23.90 -8.38
C ALA A 84 -11.95 25.29 -7.92
N SER A 85 -11.04 26.27 -7.90
CA SER A 85 -11.32 27.64 -7.47
C SER A 85 -12.13 28.47 -8.47
N THR A 86 -12.63 27.86 -9.54
CA THR A 86 -13.47 28.54 -10.55
C THR A 86 -14.72 27.71 -10.84
N SER A 87 -15.83 28.14 -10.22
CA SER A 87 -17.18 28.15 -10.78
C SER A 87 -17.57 27.00 -11.73
N SER A 88 -18.05 25.91 -11.17
CA SER A 88 -19.25 25.28 -11.73
C SER A 88 -20.04 24.61 -10.61
N SER A 89 -20.94 25.39 -10.04
CA SER A 89 -22.14 24.88 -9.41
C SER A 89 -22.97 24.12 -10.45
N SER A 90 -22.60 22.89 -10.78
CA SER A 90 -23.51 21.96 -11.46
C SER A 90 -24.40 21.31 -10.39
N SER A 91 -25.42 22.07 -10.03
CA SER A 91 -26.62 21.55 -9.40
C SER A 91 -27.13 20.34 -10.19
N GLY A 92 -27.23 19.17 -9.53
CA GLY A 92 -28.23 18.15 -9.88
C GLY A 92 -27.78 16.74 -10.27
N THR A 93 -26.54 16.49 -10.67
CA THR A 93 -26.11 15.12 -11.05
C THR A 93 -24.97 14.63 -10.16
N ARG A 94 -25.15 13.46 -9.52
CA ARG A 94 -24.06 12.77 -8.81
C ARG A 94 -22.98 12.38 -9.82
N GLN A 95 -21.92 13.17 -9.93
CA GLN A 95 -20.74 12.85 -10.74
C GLN A 95 -20.15 11.52 -10.22
N THR A 96 -19.94 10.53 -11.10
CA THR A 96 -19.45 9.18 -10.73
C THR A 96 -18.06 8.87 -11.27
N VAL A 97 -17.51 9.77 -12.10
CA VAL A 97 -16.21 9.62 -12.74
C VAL A 97 -15.30 10.76 -12.30
N TYR A 98 -14.06 10.42 -11.97
CA TYR A 98 -13.07 11.34 -11.44
C TYR A 98 -11.73 11.11 -12.14
N GLU A 99 -10.93 12.17 -12.23
CA GLU A 99 -9.52 12.10 -12.59
C GLU A 99 -8.67 12.03 -11.32
N VAL A 100 -7.56 11.28 -11.37
CA VAL A 100 -6.58 11.23 -10.29
C VAL A 100 -5.43 12.16 -10.67
N CYS A 101 -5.20 13.17 -9.85
CA CYS A 101 -4.18 14.20 -10.06
C CYS A 101 -3.02 14.02 -9.06
N VAL A 102 -1.81 14.36 -9.50
CA VAL A 102 -0.58 14.26 -8.70
C VAL A 102 -0.02 15.66 -8.44
N CYS A 103 0.14 16.04 -7.17
CA CYS A 103 0.82 17.27 -6.79
C CYS A 103 2.35 17.11 -6.97
N PRO A 104 3.13 18.19 -7.11
CA PRO A 104 4.61 18.12 -7.19
C PRO A 104 5.30 17.44 -6.00
N ASN A 105 4.63 17.36 -4.83
CA ASN A 105 5.11 16.65 -3.64
C ASN A 105 4.68 15.16 -3.58
N GLY A 106 4.06 14.64 -4.65
CA GLY A 106 3.61 13.25 -4.73
C GLY A 106 2.25 12.96 -4.10
N ARG A 107 1.56 13.94 -3.49
CA ARG A 107 0.20 13.74 -2.99
C ARG A 107 -0.80 13.54 -4.13
N LEU A 108 -1.68 12.56 -3.96
CA LEU A 108 -2.76 12.24 -4.90
C LEU A 108 -4.07 12.88 -4.46
N PHE A 109 -4.88 13.35 -5.43
CA PHE A 109 -6.22 13.87 -5.17
C PHE A 109 -7.18 13.60 -6.32
N LEU A 110 -8.48 13.69 -6.05
CA LEU A 110 -9.56 13.52 -7.02
C LEU A 110 -9.99 14.86 -7.58
N SER A 111 -10.14 14.94 -8.90
CA SER A 111 -10.82 16.05 -9.59
C SER A 111 -12.05 15.53 -10.34
N GLN A 112 -13.10 16.34 -10.45
CA GLN A 112 -14.32 15.95 -11.18
C GLN A 112 -14.01 15.82 -12.67
N ALA A 113 -14.29 14.65 -13.26
CA ALA A 113 -14.00 14.45 -14.68
C ALA A 113 -14.85 15.36 -15.58
N GLY A 114 -14.22 15.98 -16.57
CA GLY A 114 -14.83 16.84 -17.58
C GLY A 114 -14.48 16.40 -19.00
N THR A 115 -14.75 17.25 -20.00
CA THR A 115 -14.41 16.98 -21.41
C THR A 115 -12.91 17.10 -21.72
N GLY A 116 -12.12 17.64 -20.79
CA GLY A 116 -10.67 17.69 -20.83
C GLY A 116 -10.10 17.59 -19.41
N SER A 117 -8.77 17.64 -19.29
CA SER A 117 -8.10 17.53 -17.99
C SER A 117 -8.55 18.64 -17.05
N THR A 118 -9.00 18.23 -15.88
CA THR A 118 -9.50 19.07 -14.79
C THR A 118 -8.50 19.17 -13.64
N CYS A 119 -7.33 18.54 -13.77
CA CYS A 119 -6.25 18.62 -12.78
C CYS A 119 -5.70 20.04 -12.67
N GLN A 120 -6.26 20.80 -11.75
CA GLN A 120 -5.81 22.13 -11.36
C GLN A 120 -5.18 22.08 -9.96
N ILE A 121 -4.17 22.92 -9.71
CA ILE A 121 -3.51 22.97 -8.41
C ILE A 121 -4.54 23.31 -7.33
N SER A 122 -4.76 22.37 -6.41
CA SER A 122 -5.65 22.54 -5.27
C SER A 122 -4.81 22.90 -4.05
N ASN A 123 -4.73 24.18 -3.70
CA ASN A 123 -3.88 24.67 -2.61
C ASN A 123 -4.16 24.00 -1.26
N ASN A 124 -5.40 23.61 -0.98
CA ASN A 124 -5.78 22.88 0.24
C ASN A 124 -5.25 21.43 0.30
N VAL A 125 -4.78 20.87 -0.81
CA VAL A 125 -4.25 19.50 -0.88
C VAL A 125 -2.79 19.47 -1.25
N CYS A 126 -2.32 20.38 -2.12
CA CYS A 126 -0.94 20.38 -2.58
C CYS A 126 0.02 21.20 -1.70
N LEU A 127 -0.46 22.17 -0.91
CA LEU A 127 0.35 22.95 0.06
C LEU A 127 0.46 22.27 1.42
#